data_AF-A0A815S5J4-F1
#
_entry.id   AF-A0A815S5J4-F1
#
_cell.length_a   1.000
_cell.length_b   1.000
_cell.length_c   1.000
_cell.angle_alpha   90.00
_cell.angle_beta   90.00
_cell.angle_gamma   90.00
#
_symmetry.space_group_name_H-M   'P 1'
#
loop_
_entity.id
_entity.type
_entity.pdbx_description
1 polymer ?
#
loop_
_entity_poly.entity_id
_entity_poly.type
_entity_poly.pdbx_seq_one_letter_code
_entity_poly.pdbx_strand_id
1 'polypeptide(L)'
;MSETNYYTIIDGKKIVSLKNIINRHGGILGLCAIVLASPYDIPSHVPKVLMQLCAHSHDPDLRQKSIKQCVSDFRRTHHDSWHYEHRQHFTDDQLVILANMFTSHNYYA
;
A
#
# COMPACT_ATOMS: atom_id res chain seq x y z
N MET A 1 -16.83 6.77 28.32
CA MET A 1 -16.11 6.70 27.02
C MET A 1 -15.56 5.29 26.93
N SER A 2 -16.32 4.35 26.37
CA SER A 2 -16.05 2.92 26.46
C SER A 2 -14.98 2.47 25.48
N GLU A 3 -14.04 1.68 26.00
CA GLU A 3 -12.92 1.07 25.29
C GLU A 3 -13.39 0.30 24.06
N THR A 4 -12.94 0.71 22.89
CA THR A 4 -13.20 0.01 21.63
C THR A 4 -12.22 -1.16 21.53
N ASN A 5 -12.48 -2.24 22.27
CA ASN A 5 -11.62 -3.43 22.22
C ASN A 5 -11.73 -4.09 20.84
N TYR A 6 -10.65 -4.00 20.04
CA TYR A 6 -10.57 -4.45 18.64
C TYR A 6 -10.50 -5.98 18.47
N TYR A 7 -10.60 -6.72 19.58
CA TYR A 7 -10.40 -8.16 19.67
C TYR A 7 -11.41 -8.77 20.64
N THR A 8 -11.94 -9.93 20.26
CA THR A 8 -12.78 -10.76 21.12
C THR A 8 -11.94 -11.93 21.62
N ILE A 9 -12.07 -12.31 22.89
CA ILE A 9 -11.37 -13.48 23.43
C ILE A 9 -12.20 -14.75 23.17
N ILE A 10 -11.72 -15.50 22.17
CA ILE A 10 -12.02 -16.87 21.72
C ILE A 10 -11.28 -17.97 22.48
N ASP A 11 -11.78 -18.63 23.53
CA ASP A 11 -11.04 -19.71 24.23
C ASP A 11 -9.61 -19.30 24.65
N GLY A 12 -9.47 -18.09 25.20
CA GLY A 12 -8.17 -17.52 25.60
C GLY A 12 -7.33 -16.94 24.45
N LYS A 13 -7.76 -17.05 23.18
CA LYS A 13 -7.09 -16.44 22.03
C LYS A 13 -7.72 -15.09 21.67
N LYS A 14 -6.87 -14.08 21.39
CA LYS A 14 -7.30 -12.80 20.80
C LYS A 14 -7.70 -13.03 19.33
N ILE A 15 -9.00 -12.97 19.05
CA ILE A 15 -9.56 -13.02 17.70
C ILE A 15 -9.78 -11.59 17.22
N VAL A 16 -9.22 -11.24 16.06
CA VAL A 16 -9.45 -9.94 15.43
C VAL A 16 -10.87 -9.91 14.85
N SER A 17 -11.63 -8.84 15.13
CA SER A 17 -12.98 -8.67 14.59
C SER A 17 -12.95 -8.53 13.05
N LEU A 18 -13.86 -9.24 12.36
CA LEU A 18 -14.09 -9.10 10.91
C LEU A 18 -14.32 -7.63 10.49
N LYS A 19 -15.02 -6.86 11.33
CA LYS A 19 -15.26 -5.43 11.08
C LYS A 19 -13.95 -4.64 10.99
N ASN A 20 -12.95 -5.00 11.78
CA ASN A 20 -11.63 -4.36 11.75
C ASN A 20 -10.83 -4.76 10.51
N ILE A 21 -10.93 -6.02 10.10
CA ILE A 21 -10.31 -6.50 8.87
C ILE A 21 -10.88 -5.74 7.66
N ILE A 22 -12.21 -5.64 7.59
CA ILE A 22 -12.91 -4.92 6.51
C ILE A 22 -12.55 -3.43 6.52
N ASN A 23 -12.61 -2.76 7.67
CA ASN A 23 -12.28 -1.34 7.76
C ASN A 23 -10.84 -1.05 7.35
N ARG A 24 -9.89 -1.88 7.78
CA ARG A 24 -8.47 -1.74 7.40
C ARG A 24 -8.28 -1.99 5.91
N HIS A 25 -8.89 -3.03 5.37
CA HIS A 25 -8.79 -3.34 3.94
C HIS A 25 -9.43 -2.25 3.08
N GLY A 26 -10.60 -1.74 3.46
CA GLY A 26 -11.25 -0.60 2.80
C GLY A 26 -10.37 0.65 2.82
N GLY A 27 -9.67 0.92 3.93
CA GLY A 27 -8.68 1.99 4.00
C GLY A 27 -7.54 1.82 2.99
N ILE A 28 -6.96 0.61 2.89
CA ILE A 28 -5.92 0.30 1.90
C ILE A 28 -6.45 0.50 0.48
N LEU A 29 -7.64 -0.02 0.15
CA LEU A 29 -8.23 0.13 -1.18
C LEU A 29 -8.48 1.61 -1.52
N GLY A 30 -8.92 2.42 -0.56
CA GLY A 30 -9.07 3.87 -0.73
C GLY A 30 -7.75 4.58 -1.02
N LEU A 31 -6.68 4.25 -0.29
CA LEU A 31 -5.36 4.81 -0.56
C LEU A 31 -4.82 4.35 -1.92
N CYS A 32 -5.05 3.09 -2.30
CA CYS A 32 -4.72 2.60 -3.64
C CYS A 32 -5.46 3.39 -4.73
N ALA A 33 -6.76 3.65 -4.53
CA ALA A 33 -7.55 4.44 -5.46
C ALA A 33 -6.98 5.86 -5.63
N ILE A 34 -6.54 6.52 -4.55
CA ILE A 34 -5.90 7.84 -4.62
C ILE A 34 -4.63 7.79 -5.47
N VAL A 35 -3.74 6.81 -5.24
CA VAL A 35 -2.50 6.66 -6.02
C VAL A 35 -2.78 6.39 -7.50
N LEU A 36 -3.82 5.63 -7.80
CA LEU A 36 -4.17 5.22 -9.16
C LEU A 36 -5.09 6.22 -9.89
N ALA A 37 -5.59 7.25 -9.21
CA ALA A 37 -6.52 8.23 -9.78
C ALA A 37 -5.86 9.13 -10.85
N SER A 38 -4.54 9.28 -10.79
CA SER A 38 -3.76 10.13 -11.70
C SER A 38 -2.72 9.26 -12.42
N PRO A 39 -3.10 8.52 -13.47
CA PRO A 39 -2.12 7.87 -14.32
C PRO A 39 -1.30 8.92 -15.08
N TYR A 40 -0.01 8.67 -15.27
CA TYR A 40 0.93 9.55 -16.01
C TYR A 40 1.25 10.89 -15.34
N ASP A 41 0.84 11.11 -14.08
CA ASP A 41 1.12 12.33 -13.34
C ASP A 41 1.34 12.01 -11.86
N ILE A 42 2.18 12.79 -11.18
CA ILE A 42 2.46 12.63 -9.75
C ILE A 42 2.12 13.93 -9.00
N PRO A 43 0.83 14.08 -8.61
CA PRO A 43 0.43 15.12 -7.69
C PRO A 43 1.24 15.08 -6.39
N SER A 44 1.46 16.23 -5.76
CA SER A 44 2.31 16.38 -4.56
C SER A 44 1.94 15.48 -3.36
N HIS A 45 0.69 15.01 -3.28
CA HIS A 45 0.22 14.13 -2.23
C HIS A 45 0.50 12.63 -2.51
N VAL A 46 0.66 12.24 -3.78
CA VAL A 46 0.82 10.84 -4.20
C VAL A 46 2.08 10.20 -3.60
N PRO A 47 3.27 10.83 -3.61
CA PRO A 47 4.46 10.23 -3.01
C PRO A 47 4.25 9.87 -1.54
N LYS A 48 3.61 10.75 -0.76
CA LYS A 48 3.33 10.51 0.65
C LYS A 48 2.38 9.33 0.86
N VAL A 49 1.30 9.26 0.08
CA VAL A 49 0.32 8.16 0.17
C VAL A 49 0.93 6.83 -0.26
N LEU A 50 1.73 6.84 -1.33
CA LEU A 50 2.43 5.66 -1.82
C LEU A 50 3.40 5.10 -0.76
N MET A 51 4.12 5.97 -0.05
CA MET A 51 5.00 5.55 1.04
C MET A 51 4.23 4.95 2.22
N GLN A 52 3.06 5.48 2.56
CA GLN A 52 2.20 4.87 3.58
C GLN A 52 1.74 3.46 3.17
N LEU A 53 1.38 3.26 1.90
CA LEU A 53 1.06 1.93 1.38
C LEU A 53 2.26 0.98 1.48
N CYS A 54 3.45 1.42 1.07
CA CYS A 54 4.67 0.61 1.15
C CYS A 54 5.02 0.20 2.59
N ALA A 55 4.76 1.05 3.59
CA ALA A 55 5.00 0.70 4.99
C ALA A 55 4.13 -0.48 5.48
N HIS A 56 2.95 -0.68 4.88
CA HIS A 56 2.03 -1.77 5.21
C HIS A 56 2.19 -3.02 4.33
N SER A 57 3.18 -3.06 3.43
CA SER A 57 3.34 -4.15 2.47
C SER A 57 3.88 -5.45 3.07
N HIS A 58 4.44 -5.40 4.27
CA HIS A 58 5.01 -6.57 4.98
C HIS A 58 4.01 -7.27 5.90
N ASP A 59 2.77 -6.76 5.98
CA ASP A 59 1.72 -7.39 6.79
C ASP A 59 1.22 -8.70 6.16
N PRO A 60 1.09 -9.82 6.90
CA PRO A 60 0.84 -11.16 6.36
C PRO A 60 -0.58 -11.39 5.76
N ASP A 61 -1.42 -10.36 5.70
CA ASP A 61 -2.84 -10.50 5.36
C ASP A 61 -3.16 -10.15 3.89
N LEU A 62 -4.43 -10.31 3.49
CA LEU A 62 -5.00 -9.88 2.19
C LEU A 62 -4.61 -8.46 1.76
N ARG A 63 -4.25 -7.60 2.73
CA ARG A 63 -3.75 -6.23 2.54
C ARG A 63 -2.49 -6.19 1.67
N GLN A 64 -1.56 -7.12 1.87
CA GLN A 64 -0.31 -7.18 1.10
C GLN A 64 -0.56 -7.37 -0.40
N LYS A 65 -1.51 -8.24 -0.78
CA LYS A 65 -1.85 -8.48 -2.18
C LYS A 65 -2.36 -7.21 -2.86
N SER A 66 -3.29 -6.51 -2.25
CA SER A 66 -3.83 -5.24 -2.78
C SER A 66 -2.78 -4.14 -2.87
N ILE A 67 -1.87 -4.05 -1.88
CA ILE A 67 -0.76 -3.09 -1.91
C ILE A 67 0.19 -3.40 -3.06
N LYS A 68 0.64 -4.66 -3.19
CA LYS A 68 1.54 -5.07 -4.28
C LYS A 68 0.91 -4.83 -5.65
N GLN A 69 -0.38 -5.14 -5.81
CA GLN A 69 -1.10 -4.87 -7.04
C GLN A 69 -1.14 -3.37 -7.37
N CYS A 70 -1.51 -2.53 -6.39
CA CYS A 70 -1.51 -1.08 -6.58
C CYS A 70 -0.14 -0.52 -6.97
N VAL A 71 0.93 -0.96 -6.30
CA VAL A 71 2.29 -0.51 -6.60
C VAL A 71 2.72 -0.97 -8.01
N SER A 72 2.32 -2.18 -8.41
CA SER A 72 2.55 -2.70 -9.77
C SER A 72 1.82 -1.87 -10.83
N ASP A 73 0.55 -1.55 -10.61
CA ASP A 73 -0.24 -0.73 -11.54
C ASP A 73 0.28 0.70 -11.63
N PHE A 74 0.66 1.30 -10.49
CA PHE A 74 1.34 2.60 -10.47
C PHE A 74 2.62 2.59 -11.30
N ARG A 75 3.49 1.57 -11.09
CA ARG A 75 4.73 1.43 -11.86
C ARG A 75 4.45 1.33 -13.36
N ARG A 76 3.43 0.56 -13.74
CA ARG A 76 3.06 0.34 -15.15
C ARG A 76 2.65 1.62 -15.84
N THR A 77 1.84 2.47 -15.19
CA THR A 77 1.36 3.72 -15.80
C THR A 77 2.39 4.84 -15.79
N HIS A 78 3.40 4.79 -14.92
CA HIS A 78 4.42 5.84 -14.78
C HIS A 78 5.79 5.44 -15.34
N HIS A 79 5.88 4.28 -16.01
CA HIS A 79 7.15 3.71 -16.46
C HIS A 79 7.88 4.61 -17.47
N ASP A 80 7.17 5.13 -18.48
CA ASP A 80 7.79 5.78 -19.63
C ASP A 80 8.42 7.13 -19.26
N SER A 81 7.74 7.90 -18.41
CA SER A 81 8.24 9.18 -17.90
C SER A 81 9.00 9.04 -16.57
N TRP A 82 9.32 7.81 -16.14
CA TRP A 82 9.93 7.57 -14.83
C TRP A 82 11.26 8.29 -14.64
N HIS A 83 12.19 8.09 -15.57
CA HIS A 83 13.55 8.61 -15.47
C HIS A 83 13.66 10.13 -15.67
N TYR A 84 12.74 10.70 -16.45
CA TYR A 84 12.82 12.10 -16.87
C TYR A 84 12.01 13.04 -15.95
N GLU A 85 10.89 12.55 -15.40
CA GLU A 85 9.94 13.42 -14.69
C GLU A 85 9.52 12.83 -13.34
N HIS A 86 9.02 11.60 -13.31
CA HIS A 86 8.33 11.11 -12.11
C HIS A 86 9.25 10.79 -10.95
N ARG A 87 10.49 10.32 -11.20
CA ARG A 87 11.47 10.01 -10.14
C ARG A 87 11.79 11.22 -9.27
N GLN A 88 11.74 12.44 -9.80
CA GLN A 88 12.11 13.66 -9.08
C GLN A 88 11.11 14.06 -7.98
N HIS A 89 9.91 13.46 -7.98
CA HIS A 89 8.90 13.68 -6.93
C HIS A 89 9.19 12.89 -5.64
N PHE A 90 10.22 12.04 -5.65
CA PHE A 90 10.59 11.18 -4.53
C PHE A 90 11.99 11.50 -4.03
N THR A 91 12.20 11.31 -2.72
CA THR A 91 13.54 11.37 -2.13
C THR A 91 14.31 10.08 -2.42
N ASP A 92 15.64 10.10 -2.29
CA ASP A 92 16.47 8.90 -2.52
C ASP A 92 16.04 7.72 -1.63
N ASP A 93 15.71 7.97 -0.36
CA ASP A 93 15.20 6.94 0.57
C ASP A 93 13.89 6.32 0.07
N GLN A 94 12.97 7.15 -0.44
CA GLN A 94 11.69 6.68 -0.98
C GLN A 94 11.90 5.83 -2.23
N LEU A 95 12.88 6.19 -3.07
CA LEU A 95 13.22 5.45 -4.28
C LEU A 95 13.83 4.08 -3.97
N VAL A 96 14.61 3.95 -2.89
CA VAL A 96 15.10 2.66 -2.39
C VAL A 96 13.93 1.76 -1.97
N ILE A 97 12.96 2.31 -1.25
CA ILE A 97 11.75 1.56 -0.84
C ILE A 97 10.98 1.08 -2.06
N LEU A 98 10.78 1.94 -3.05
CA LEU A 98 10.07 1.60 -4.29
C LEU A 98 10.82 0.54 -5.11
N ALA A 99 12.15 0.63 -5.21
CA ALA A 99 12.95 -0.37 -5.89
C ALA A 99 12.74 -1.77 -5.28
N ASN A 100 12.77 -1.88 -3.95
CA ASN A 100 12.52 -3.15 -3.25
C ASN A 100 11.12 -3.71 -3.55
N MET A 101 10.11 -2.83 -3.61
CA MET A 101 8.74 -3.21 -3.95
C MET A 101 8.60 -3.68 -5.40
N PHE A 102 9.32 -3.06 -6.34
CA PHE A 102 9.32 -3.45 -7.75
C PHE A 102 10.06 -4.75 -8.02
N THR A 103 11.01 -5.13 -7.16
CA THR A 103 11.76 -6.39 -7.25
C THR A 103 11.09 -7.57 -6.55
N SER A 104 10.00 -7.36 -5.80
CA SER A 104 9.25 -8.45 -5.14
C SER A 104 8.48 -9.29 -6.18
N HIS A 105 9.17 -10.21 -6.82
CA HIS A 105 8.64 -11.25 -7.69
C HIS A 105 7.68 -12.16 -6.91
N ASN A 106 6.37 -12.06 -7.13
CA ASN A 106 5.40 -13.09 -6.69
C ASN A 106 5.41 -14.27 -7.69
N TYR A 107 6.57 -14.90 -7.93
CA TYR A 107 6.71 -15.99 -8.93
C TYR A 107 6.71 -17.40 -8.32
N TYR A 108 6.48 -17.52 -7.02
CA TYR A 108 6.41 -18.80 -6.32
C TYR A 108 5.09 -18.89 -5.54
N ALA A 109 4.00 -19.25 -6.22
CA ALA A 109 2.79 -19.77 -5.61
C ALA A 109 2.18 -20.81 -6.56
#